data_AF-A0A6B3N0T9-F1
#
_entry.id   AF-A0A6B3N0T9-F1
#
_cell.length_a   1.000
_cell.length_b   1.000
_cell.length_c   1.000
_cell.angle_alpha   90.00
_cell.angle_beta   90.00
_cell.angle_gamma   90.00
#
_symmetry.space_group_name_H-M   'P 1'
#
loop_
_entity.id
_entity.type
_entity.pdbx_description
1 polymer ?
#
loop_
_entity_poly.entity_id
_entity_poly.type
_entity_poly.pdbx_seq_one_letter_code
_entity_poly.pdbx_strand_id
1 'polypeptide(L)'
;MSSENYLHHPNFGLLFRVCIVEEQQELFTTIYAQRLFFLVKSTTNGIAFEPISRSEARLLVENRLRLLRRSGSSADYEQLRIIHQQTFQ
;
A
#
# COMPACT_ATOMS: atom_id res chain seq x y z
N MET A 1 14.50 -1.81 -8.26
CA MET A 1 14.81 -1.81 -6.81
C MET A 1 13.75 -0.99 -6.14
N SER A 2 12.94 -1.64 -5.34
CA SER A 2 11.80 -1.07 -4.64
C SER A 2 12.24 -0.70 -3.24
N SER A 3 12.37 0.59 -3.02
CA SER A 3 12.66 1.13 -1.70
C SER A 3 11.53 0.76 -0.75
N GLU A 4 11.89 0.09 0.35
CA GLU A 4 11.04 0.05 1.54
C GLU A 4 10.69 1.50 1.89
N ASN A 5 9.41 1.83 1.89
CA ASN A 5 8.95 3.17 2.15
C ASN A 5 8.09 3.13 3.40
N TYR A 6 8.49 3.94 4.36
CA TYR A 6 7.88 4.01 5.68
C TYR A 6 7.39 5.42 5.93
N LEU A 7 6.26 5.51 6.64
CA LEU A 7 5.64 6.77 6.96
C LEU A 7 5.09 6.75 8.39
N HIS A 8 5.24 7.85 9.12
CA HIS A 8 4.79 7.91 10.51
C HIS A 8 3.35 8.45 10.60
N HIS A 9 2.43 7.63 11.10
CA HIS A 9 1.07 8.05 11.44
C HIS A 9 1.03 8.61 12.86
N PRO A 10 0.39 9.77 13.11
CA PRO A 10 0.36 10.41 14.43
C PRO A 10 -0.11 9.48 15.57
N ASN A 11 -1.12 8.66 15.30
CA ASN A 11 -1.72 7.77 16.31
C ASN A 11 -1.24 6.32 16.28
N PHE A 12 -0.76 5.83 15.13
CA PHE A 12 -0.50 4.39 14.92
C PHE A 12 0.99 4.09 14.67
N GLY A 13 1.85 5.11 14.74
CA GLY A 13 3.28 4.95 14.57
C GLY A 13 3.67 4.62 13.13
N LEU A 14 4.66 3.74 12.99
CA LEU A 14 5.24 3.43 11.68
C LEU A 14 4.29 2.60 10.80
N LEU A 15 4.06 3.11 9.60
CA LEU A 15 3.35 2.43 8.53
C LEU A 15 4.34 1.98 7.46
N PHE A 16 4.06 0.82 6.86
CA PHE A 16 4.78 0.27 5.72
C PHE A 16 3.96 0.44 4.44
N ARG A 17 4.59 0.89 3.35
CA ARG A 17 3.94 1.01 2.04
C ARG A 17 3.74 -0.35 1.39
N VAL A 18 2.49 -0.70 1.17
CA VAL A 18 2.08 -1.93 0.46
C VAL A 18 2.28 -1.76 -1.04
N CYS A 19 1.73 -0.70 -1.63
CA CYS A 19 1.88 -0.39 -3.06
C CYS A 19 1.51 1.05 -3.39
N ILE A 20 1.95 1.51 -4.55
CA ILE A 20 1.42 2.72 -5.20
C ILE A 20 0.13 2.33 -5.92
N VAL A 21 -0.97 3.03 -5.62
CA VAL A 21 -2.27 2.80 -6.26
C VAL A 21 -2.34 3.58 -7.57
N GLU A 22 -2.10 4.89 -7.49
CA GLU A 22 -2.06 5.84 -8.60
C GLU A 22 -1.15 7.03 -8.25
N GLU A 23 -1.09 8.04 -9.12
CA GLU A 23 -0.25 9.21 -8.90
C GLU A 23 -0.70 9.96 -7.63
N GLN A 24 0.24 10.19 -6.69
CA GLN A 24 0.00 10.81 -5.37
C GLN A 24 -0.87 10.01 -4.40
N GLN A 25 -1.18 8.76 -4.71
CA GLN A 25 -1.96 7.88 -3.83
C GLN A 25 -1.26 6.54 -3.59
N GLU A 26 -1.02 6.25 -2.32
CA GLU A 26 -0.28 5.06 -1.89
C GLU A 26 -1.04 4.32 -0.78
N LEU A 27 -0.94 3.00 -0.77
CA LEU A 27 -1.54 2.16 0.26
C LEU A 27 -0.49 1.82 1.32
N PHE A 28 -0.83 2.06 2.58
CA PHE A 28 0.00 1.77 3.74
C PHE A 28 -0.71 0.84 4.73
N THR A 29 0.06 0.06 5.50
CA THR A 29 -0.44 -0.77 6.60
C THR A 29 0.39 -0.56 7.86
N THR A 30 -0.23 -0.71 9.03
CA THR A 30 0.48 -0.68 10.32
C THR A 30 1.39 -1.89 10.49
N ILE A 31 2.57 -1.69 11.06
CA ILE A 31 3.53 -2.78 11.39
C ILE A 31 3.24 -3.35 12.80
N TYR A 32 2.78 -2.51 13.73
CA TYR A 32 2.69 -2.84 15.16
C TYR A 32 1.27 -3.04 15.70
N ALA A 33 0.23 -2.80 14.89
CA ALA A 33 -1.17 -2.90 15.29
C ALA A 33 -1.89 -4.05 14.57
N GLN A 34 -3.16 -4.31 14.95
CA GLN A 34 -4.07 -5.27 14.31
C GLN A 34 -4.40 -4.86 12.86
N ARG A 35 -3.38 -4.91 11.97
CA ARG A 35 -3.37 -4.65 10.52
C ARG A 35 -4.44 -3.65 10.06
N LEU A 36 -4.25 -2.38 10.43
CA LEU A 36 -5.04 -1.27 9.89
C LEU A 36 -4.43 -0.81 8.56
N PHE A 37 -5.30 -0.38 7.64
CA PHE A 37 -4.93 0.07 6.31
C PHE A 37 -5.28 1.53 6.10
N PHE A 38 -4.40 2.25 5.44
CA PHE A 38 -4.55 3.67 5.14
C PHE A 38 -4.24 3.94 3.69
N LEU A 39 -5.16 4.64 3.04
CA LEU A 39 -4.92 5.27 1.76
C LEU A 39 -4.30 6.64 2.03
N VAL A 40 -3.04 6.79 1.66
CA VAL A 40 -2.27 8.00 1.89
C VAL A 40 -2.27 8.82 0.61
N LYS A 41 -2.78 10.06 0.72
CA LYS A 41 -2.84 11.01 -0.39
C LYS A 41 -1.91 12.17 -0.11
N SER A 42 -1.01 12.46 -1.04
CA SER A 42 -0.20 13.67 -1.02
C SER A 42 -1.01 14.83 -1.60
N THR A 43 -1.26 15.86 -0.79
CA THR A 43 -2.00 17.06 -1.18
C THR A 43 -1.09 18.29 -1.09
N THR A 44 -1.50 19.42 -1.66
CA THR A 44 -0.77 20.69 -1.53
C THR A 44 -0.59 21.15 -0.08
N ASN A 45 -1.47 20.70 0.81
CA ASN A 45 -1.49 21.09 2.23
C ASN A 45 -0.87 20.03 3.15
N GLY A 46 -0.22 19.00 2.58
CA GLY A 46 0.42 17.92 3.33
C GLY A 46 -0.18 16.55 3.02
N ILE A 47 0.00 15.62 3.95
CA ILE A 47 -0.34 14.21 3.77
C ILE A 47 -1.65 13.91 4.51
N ALA A 48 -2.62 13.34 3.79
CA ALA A 48 -3.88 12.88 4.36
C ALA A 48 -3.88 11.36 4.51
N PHE A 49 -4.35 10.89 5.67
CA PHE A 49 -4.51 9.46 5.97
C PHE A 49 -5.99 9.11 5.98
N GLU A 50 -6.42 8.34 4.99
CA GLU A 50 -7.79 7.87 4.90
C GLU A 50 -7.84 6.40 5.33
N PRO A 51 -8.45 6.06 6.48
CA PRO A 51 -8.55 4.67 6.90
C PRO A 51 -9.48 3.91 5.95
N ILE A 52 -9.08 2.70 5.55
CA ILE A 52 -9.89 1.83 4.70
C ILE A 52 -10.01 0.43 5.30
N SER A 53 -11.06 -0.29 4.91
CA SER A 53 -11.23 -1.68 5.33
C SER A 53 -10.16 -2.59 4.72
N ARG A 54 -9.90 -3.71 5.39
CA ARG A 54 -9.03 -4.77 4.85
C ARG A 54 -9.52 -5.29 3.49
N SER A 55 -10.83 -5.35 3.27
CA SER A 55 -11.43 -5.77 2.00
C SER A 55 -11.14 -4.78 0.88
N GLU A 56 -11.27 -3.47 1.13
CA GLU A 56 -10.96 -2.44 0.15
C GLU A 56 -9.46 -2.43 -0.17
N ALA A 57 -8.60 -2.51 0.85
CA ALA A 57 -7.16 -2.58 0.68
C ALA A 57 -6.74 -3.78 -0.19
N ARG A 58 -7.34 -4.95 0.06
CA ARG A 58 -7.10 -6.16 -0.73
C ARG A 58 -7.50 -5.95 -2.19
N LEU A 59 -8.67 -5.39 -2.45
CA LEU A 59 -9.16 -5.14 -3.81
C LEU A 59 -8.22 -4.20 -4.59
N LEU A 60 -7.72 -3.14 -3.94
CA LEU A 60 -6.75 -2.21 -4.54
C LEU A 60 -5.46 -2.92 -4.94
N VAL A 61 -4.93 -3.78 -4.07
CA VAL A 61 -3.71 -4.56 -4.34
C VAL A 61 -3.93 -5.56 -5.48
N GLU A 62 -5.06 -6.27 -5.50
CA GLU A 62 -5.42 -7.21 -6.57
C GLU A 62 -5.59 -6.48 -7.92
N ASN A 63 -6.17 -5.28 -7.92
CA ASN A 63 -6.23 -4.42 -9.11
C ASN A 63 -4.83 -4.03 -9.59
N ARG A 64 -3.95 -3.61 -8.69
CA ARG A 64 -2.58 -3.23 -9.03
C ARG A 64 -1.77 -4.40 -9.59
N LEU A 65 -1.89 -5.59 -9.00
CA LEU A 65 -1.28 -6.82 -9.54
C LEU A 65 -1.74 -7.10 -10.98
N ARG A 66 -3.04 -6.94 -11.27
CA ARG A 66 -3.57 -7.11 -12.63
C ARG A 66 -2.97 -6.12 -13.62
N LEU A 67 -2.76 -4.87 -13.21
CA LEU A 67 -2.13 -3.84 -14.04
C LEU A 67 -0.65 -4.15 -14.30
N LEU A 68 0.13 -4.47 -13.26
CA LEU A 68 1.56 -4.80 -13.39
C LEU A 68 1.79 -6.03 -14.26
N ARG A 69 0.89 -7.03 -14.16
CA ARG A 69 0.94 -8.21 -15.04
C ARG A 69 0.73 -7.84 -16.51
N ARG A 70 -0.14 -6.86 -16.80
CA ARG A 70 -0.42 -6.41 -18.18
C ARG A 70 0.68 -5.49 -18.72
N SER A 71 1.34 -4.70 -17.88
CA SER A 71 2.43 -3.81 -18.30
C SER A 71 3.76 -4.54 -18.56
N GLY A 72 3.86 -5.82 -18.20
CA GLY A 72 5.10 -6.59 -18.33
C GLY A 72 6.14 -6.30 -17.24
N SER A 73 5.77 -5.55 -16.20
CA SER A 73 6.65 -5.18 -15.08
C SER A 73 6.85 -6.36 -14.12
N SER A 74 7.59 -7.38 -14.56
CA SER A 74 7.74 -8.67 -13.84
C SER A 74 8.29 -8.52 -12.41
N ALA A 75 9.29 -7.66 -12.21
CA ALA A 75 9.89 -7.46 -10.89
C ALA A 75 8.91 -6.81 -9.88
N ASP A 76 8.22 -5.75 -10.29
CA ASP A 76 7.25 -5.06 -9.45
C ASP A 76 6.04 -5.94 -9.15
N TYR A 77 5.61 -6.74 -10.14
CA TYR A 77 4.54 -7.72 -9.97
C TYR A 77 4.92 -8.77 -8.93
N GLU A 78 6.10 -9.38 -9.05
CA GLU A 78 6.51 -10.48 -8.17
C GLU A 78 6.67 -10.00 -6.73
N GLN A 79 7.23 -8.82 -6.53
CA GLN A 79 7.30 -8.23 -5.21
C GLN A 79 5.91 -7.95 -4.63
N LEU A 80 5.02 -7.29 -5.38
CA LEU A 80 3.69 -7.00 -4.88
C LEU A 80 2.92 -8.29 -4.58
N ARG A 81 3.17 -9.37 -5.33
CA ARG A 81 2.59 -10.69 -5.10
C ARG A 81 3.02 -11.26 -3.74
N ILE A 82 4.30 -11.14 -3.39
CA ILE A 82 4.84 -11.55 -2.09
C ILE A 82 4.21 -10.72 -0.96
N ILE A 83 4.16 -9.39 -1.10
CA ILE A 83 3.55 -8.50 -0.10
C ILE A 83 2.07 -8.83 0.09
N HIS A 84 1.33 -9.06 -1.00
CA HIS A 84 -0.08 -9.46 -0.95
C HIS A 84 -0.27 -10.75 -0.15
N GLN A 85 0.56 -11.76 -0.40
CA GLN A 85 0.53 -13.03 0.33
C GLN A 85 0.81 -12.83 1.82
N GLN A 86 1.84 -12.07 2.20
CA GLN A 86 2.19 -11.84 3.60
C GLN A 86 1.15 -11.00 4.37
N THR A 87 0.45 -10.11 3.66
CA THR A 87 -0.47 -9.13 4.26
C THR A 87 -1.90 -9.65 4.37
N PHE A 88 -2.38 -10.38 3.35
CA PHE A 88 -3.80 -10.75 3.21
C PHE A 88 -4.11 -12.25 3.24
N GLN A 89 -3.11 -13.12 3.28
CA GLN A 89 -3.26 -14.55 3.57
C GLN A 89 -2.77 -14.85 4.99
#